data_AF-A0A517MP44-F1
#
_entry.id   AF-A0A517MP44-F1
#
_cell.length_a   1.000
_cell.length_b   1.000
_cell.length_c   1.000
_cell.angle_alpha   90.00
_cell.angle_beta   90.00
_cell.angle_gamma   90.00
#
_symmetry.space_group_name_H-M   'P 1'
#
loop_
_entity.id
_entity.type
_entity.pdbx_description
1 polymer ?
#
loop_
_entity_poly.entity_id
_entity_poly.type
_entity_poly.pdbx_seq_one_letter_code
_entity_poly.pdbx_strand_id
1 'polypeptide(L)' 'MPKALCLTSLAVAIVTALLFLADLVMGLAGMADSAPLRGASSLMDIAFLAAGIAIAVMSWKTYRELG' A
#
# COMPACT_ATOMS: atom_id res chain seq x y z
N MET A 1 -15.23 -10.32 17.82
CA MET A 1 -14.71 -8.98 17.47
C MET A 1 -13.92 -8.98 16.14
N PRO A 2 -14.50 -9.41 15.01
CA PRO A 2 -13.83 -9.46 13.70
C PRO A 2 -13.78 -8.11 12.94
N LYS A 3 -14.72 -7.18 13.18
CA LYS A 3 -14.79 -5.89 12.45
C LYS A 3 -13.57 -4.99 12.66
N ALA A 4 -13.03 -4.94 13.89
CA ALA A 4 -11.87 -4.10 14.20
C ALA A 4 -10.59 -4.57 13.48
N LEU A 5 -10.37 -5.89 13.42
CA LEU A 5 -9.21 -6.49 12.76
C LEU A 5 -9.22 -6.26 11.24
N CYS A 6 -10.39 -6.29 10.60
CA CYS A 6 -10.52 -5.96 9.16
C CYS A 6 -10.23 -4.47 8.87
N LEU A 7 -10.61 -3.59 9.80
CA LEU A 7 -10.40 -2.15 9.64
C LEU A 7 -8.93 -1.78 9.87
N THR A 8 -8.24 -2.44 10.80
CA THR A 8 -6.80 -2.25 10.98
C THR A 8 -5.99 -2.82 9.81
N SER A 9 -6.34 -4.01 9.28
CA SER A 9 -5.66 -4.56 8.10
C SER A 9 -5.84 -3.68 6.87
N LEU A 10 -7.03 -3.13 6.68
CA LEU A 10 -7.32 -2.17 5.62
C LEU A 10 -6.46 -0.90 5.75
N ALA A 11 -6.38 -0.32 6.95
CA ALA A 11 -5.58 0.88 7.20
C ALA A 11 -4.09 0.64 6.90
N VAL A 12 -3.53 -0.48 7.38
CA VAL A 12 -2.13 -0.85 7.14
C VAL A 12 -1.88 -1.07 5.64
N ALA A 13 -2.79 -1.73 4.93
CA ALA A 13 -2.66 -1.97 3.50
C ALA A 13 -2.66 -0.66 2.69
N ILE A 14 -3.54 0.29 3.03
CA ILE A 14 -3.61 1.60 2.38
C ILE A 14 -2.34 2.41 2.64
N VAL A 15 -1.85 2.47 3.88
CA VAL A 15 -0.62 3.20 4.22
C VAL A 15 0.57 2.60 3.47
N THR A 16 0.67 1.27 3.40
CA THR A 16 1.71 0.57 2.64
C THR A 16 1.63 0.93 1.16
N ALA A 17 0.45 0.83 0.55
CA ALA A 17 0.26 1.17 -0.86
C ALA A 17 0.64 2.62 -1.16
N LEU A 18 0.27 3.58 -0.29
CA LEU A 18 0.63 4.99 -0.46
C LEU A 18 2.13 5.23 -0.34
N LEU A 19 2.82 4.56 0.58
CA LEU A 19 4.28 4.68 0.74
C LEU A 19 5.02 4.22 -0.52
N PHE A 20 4.67 3.05 -1.05
CA PHE A 20 5.31 2.51 -2.25
C PHE A 20 4.87 3.23 -3.54
N LEU A 21 3.64 3.74 -3.60
CA LEU A 21 3.22 4.63 -4.69
C LEU A 21 4.05 5.91 -4.68
N ALA A 22 4.22 6.54 -3.51
CA ALA A 22 4.99 7.75 -3.37
C ALA A 22 6.47 7.52 -3.73
N ASP A 23 7.06 6.40 -3.30
CA ASP A 23 8.43 6.04 -3.67
C ASP A 23 8.59 5.80 -5.18
N LEU A 24 7.65 5.08 -5.81
CA LEU A 24 7.66 4.85 -7.25
C LEU A 24 7.56 6.16 -8.04
N VAL A 25 6.66 7.06 -7.65
CA VAL A 25 6.45 8.35 -8.31
C VAL A 25 7.68 9.26 -8.15
N MET A 26 8.23 9.35 -6.93
CA MET A 26 9.42 10.17 -6.68
C MET A 26 10.69 9.57 -7.30
N GLY A 27 10.81 8.25 -7.32
CA GLY A 27 11.87 7.52 -8.01
C GLY A 27 11.82 7.74 -9.53
N LEU A 28 10.63 7.67 -10.14
CA LEU A 28 10.44 7.97 -11.57
C LEU A 28 10.67 9.45 -11.90
N ALA A 29 10.40 10.37 -10.97
CA ALA A 29 10.70 11.80 -11.10
C ALA A 29 12.18 12.15 -10.91
N GLY A 30 13.05 11.17 -10.64
CA GLY A 30 14.48 11.38 -10.38
C GLY A 30 14.78 12.03 -9.03
N MET A 31 13.80 12.12 -8.14
CA MET A 31 13.91 12.74 -6.81
C MET A 31 14.29 11.70 -5.74
N ALA A 32 15.35 10.93 -5.99
CA ALA A 32 15.76 9.79 -5.16
C ALA A 32 16.14 10.18 -3.72
N ASP A 33 16.67 11.39 -3.50
CA ASP A 33 17.04 11.85 -2.15
C ASP A 33 15.84 12.24 -1.26
N SER A 34 14.69 12.54 -1.87
CA SER A 34 13.43 12.80 -1.16
C SER A 34 12.47 11.61 -1.15
N ALA A 35 12.80 10.54 -1.87
CA ALA A 35 11.97 9.35 -1.96
C ALA A 35 12.07 8.53 -0.65
N PRO A 36 10.95 8.07 -0.04
CA PRO A 36 10.90 7.38 1.25
C PRO A 36 11.82 6.16 1.37
N LEU A 37 12.00 5.41 0.28
CA LEU A 37 12.84 4.23 0.14
C LEU A 37 13.98 4.47 -0.86
N ARG A 38 14.25 5.75 -1.18
CA ARG A 38 15.31 6.23 -2.08
C ARG A 38 15.19 5.74 -3.52
N GLY A 39 14.03 5.25 -3.95
CA GLY A 39 13.85 4.69 -5.29
C GLY A 39 14.80 3.53 -5.59
N ALA A 40 15.14 2.71 -4.59
CA ALA A 40 16.16 1.67 -4.69
C ALA A 40 15.84 0.60 -5.75
N SER A 41 14.56 0.25 -5.92
CA SER A 41 14.12 -0.72 -6.92
C SER A 41 12.65 -0.49 -7.31
N SER A 42 12.42 -0.02 -8.53
CA SER A 42 11.06 0.20 -9.06
C SER A 42 10.23 -1.09 -9.15
N LEU A 43 10.89 -2.25 -9.29
CA LEU A 43 10.22 -3.56 -9.28
C LEU A 43 9.61 -3.87 -7.91
N MET A 44 10.32 -3.51 -6.83
CA MET A 44 9.84 -3.69 -5.46
C MET A 44 8.62 -2.82 -5.21
N ASP A 45 8.68 -1.55 -5.62
CA ASP A 45 7.60 -0.61 -5.38
C ASP A 45 6.31 -1.02 -6.09
N ILE A 46 6.44 -1.47 -7.35
CA ILE A 46 5.29 -1.98 -8.12
C ILE A 46 4.71 -3.24 -7.46
N ALA A 47 5.55 -4.17 -7.01
CA ALA A 47 5.10 -5.41 -6.38
C ALA A 47 4.35 -5.15 -5.06
N PHE A 48 4.90 -4.29 -4.20
CA PHE A 48 4.26 -3.94 -2.92
C PHE A 48 3.03 -3.06 -3.10
N LEU A 49 3.01 -2.18 -4.10
CA LEU A 49 1.82 -1.42 -4.47
C LEU A 49 0.68 -2.35 -4.91
N ALA A 50 0.97 -3.32 -5.78
CA ALA A 50 -0.01 -4.29 -6.25
C ALA A 50 -0.52 -5.18 -5.10
N ALA A 51 0.37 -5.68 -4.24
CA ALA A 51 0.01 -6.48 -3.07
C ALA A 51 -0.82 -5.68 -2.05
N GLY A 52 -0.45 -4.42 -1.78
CA GLY A 52 -1.19 -3.53 -0.89
C GLY A 52 -2.61 -3.25 -1.37
N ILE A 53 -2.77 -3.00 -2.68
CA ILE A 53 -4.09 -2.82 -3.31
C ILE A 53 -4.92 -4.11 -3.18
N ALA A 54 -4.34 -5.28 -3.45
CA ALA A 54 -5.04 -6.56 -3.34
C ALA A 54 -5.56 -6.81 -1.92
N ILE A 55 -4.73 -6.60 -0.90
CA ILE A 55 -5.10 -6.76 0.51
C ILE A 55 -6.16 -5.74 0.92
N ALA A 56 -6.05 -4.50 0.47
CA ALA A 56 -7.04 -3.46 0.74
C ALA A 56 -8.40 -3.82 0.14
N VAL A 57 -8.45 -4.30 -1.10
CA VAL A 57 -9.69 -4.74 -1.77
C VAL A 57 -10.31 -5.93 -1.04
N MET A 58 -9.51 -6.93 -0.66
CA MET A 58 -10.02 -8.08 0.10
C MET A 58 -10.56 -7.65 1.47
N SER A 59 -9.82 -6.84 2.22
CA SER A 59 -10.24 -6.34 3.54
C SER A 59 -11.52 -5.49 3.43
N TRP A 60 -11.66 -4.70 2.37
CA TRP A 60 -12.87 -3.92 2.11
C TRP A 60 -14.09 -4.80 1.81
N LYS A 61 -13.93 -5.84 0.99
CA LYS A 61 -15.01 -6.80 0.72
C LYS A 61 -15.45 -7.50 2.00
N THR A 62 -14.52 -8.03 2.79
CA THR A 62 -14.83 -8.67 4.06
C THR A 62 -15.48 -7.72 5.07
N TYR A 63 -15.05 -6.44 5.12
CA TYR A 63 -15.70 -5.43 5.94
C TYR A 63 -17.17 -5.20 5.54
N ARG A 64 -17.46 -5.16 4.24
CA ARG A 64 -18.84 -5.03 3.73
C ARG A 64 -19.69 -6.28 3.97
N GLU A 65 -19.11 -7.48 3.95
CA GLU A 65 -19.81 -8.74 4.22
C GLU A 65 -20.20 -8.89 5.69
N LEU A 66 -19.36 -8.39 6.61
CA LEU A 66 -19.71 -8.30 8.02
C LEU A 66 -20.62 -7.12 8.37
N GLY A 67 -20.80 -6.19 7.42
CA GLY A 67 -21.48 -4.90 7.55
C GLY A 67 -22.91 -5.01 8.04
#